data_AF-A0A2V8QB45-F1
#
_entry.id   AF-A0A2V8QB45-F1
#
_cell.length_a   1.000
_cell.length_b   1.000
_cell.length_c   1.000
_cell.angle_alpha   90.00
_cell.angle_beta   90.00
_cell.angle_gamma   90.00
#
_symmetry.space_group_name_H-M   'P 1'
#
loop_
_entity.id
_entity.type
_entity.pdbx_description
1 polymer ?
#
loop_
_entity_poly.entity_id
_entity_poly.type
_entity_poly.pdbx_seq_one_letter_code
_entity_poly.pdbx_strand_id
1 'polypeptide(L)'
;MTGTFHYNFKGKAKGSYNEILIQALGHNKLKVEMALTYPYRVNGEWSANVGEAHGEAVIDGDTAIFTPDDLDNSTEENKKCKITLNFSRPGTLVVTTENNMECGFGLNVSADGTYQKVSGAKPKFGQNQ
;
A
#
# COMPACT_ATOMS: atom_id res chain seq x y z
N MET A 1 11.85 6.38 -7.45
CA MET A 1 10.64 5.57 -7.19
C MET A 1 10.98 4.28 -6.48
N THR A 2 11.82 3.39 -7.04
CA THR A 2 12.21 2.13 -6.39
C THR A 2 12.65 2.30 -4.93
N GLY A 3 12.11 1.47 -4.04
CA GLY A 3 12.46 1.41 -2.63
C GLY A 3 11.35 0.86 -1.73
N THR A 4 11.60 0.95 -0.43
CA THR A 4 10.65 0.62 0.65
C THR A 4 10.14 1.91 1.27
N PHE A 5 8.83 1.98 1.47
CA PHE A 5 8.13 3.15 1.98
C PHE A 5 7.30 2.79 3.20
N HIS A 6 7.40 3.58 4.27
CA HIS A 6 6.68 3.36 5.52
C HIS A 6 5.72 4.50 5.84
N TYR A 7 4.52 4.15 6.25
CA TYR A 7 3.62 5.05 6.97
C TYR A 7 3.67 4.69 8.46
N ASN A 8 4.45 5.46 9.22
CA ASN A 8 4.64 5.22 10.65
C ASN A 8 3.44 5.74 11.45
N PHE A 9 2.80 4.88 12.24
CA PHE A 9 1.70 5.31 13.09
C PHE A 9 2.17 6.24 14.20
N LYS A 10 1.26 7.11 14.62
CA LYS A 10 1.47 8.08 15.71
C LYS A 10 0.65 7.69 16.94
N GLY A 11 0.93 8.35 18.06
CA GLY A 11 0.18 8.15 19.30
C GLY A 11 0.39 6.75 19.89
N LYS A 12 -0.71 6.08 20.26
CA LYS A 12 -0.66 4.79 20.97
C LYS A 12 -0.08 3.65 20.11
N ALA A 13 -0.21 3.72 18.80
CA ALA A 13 0.33 2.74 17.86
C ALA A 13 1.75 3.08 17.40
N LYS A 14 2.44 4.04 18.04
CA LYS A 14 3.83 4.36 17.68
C LYS A 14 4.71 3.12 17.77
N GLY A 15 5.49 2.87 16.72
CA GLY A 15 6.37 1.71 16.60
C GLY A 15 5.88 0.66 15.62
N SER A 16 4.62 0.72 15.17
CA SER A 16 4.14 -0.01 13.99
C SER A 16 4.00 0.91 12.78
N TYR A 17 3.86 0.31 11.60
CA TYR A 17 3.77 1.01 10.32
C TYR A 17 3.01 0.18 9.28
N ASN A 18 2.51 0.84 8.23
CA ASN A 18 2.21 0.19 6.96
C ASN A 18 3.45 0.24 6.06
N GLU A 19 3.66 -0.79 5.26
CA GLU A 19 4.78 -0.90 4.33
C GLU A 19 4.30 -1.01 2.88
N ILE A 20 5.00 -0.30 1.99
CA ILE A 20 4.83 -0.44 0.55
C ILE A 20 6.20 -0.67 -0.08
N LEU A 21 6.32 -1.77 -0.82
CA LEU A 21 7.48 -2.12 -1.63
C LEU A 21 7.21 -1.70 -3.06
N ILE A 22 8.12 -0.93 -3.65
CA ILE A 22 8.01 -0.47 -5.03
C ILE A 22 9.29 -0.79 -5.79
N GLN A 23 9.15 -1.43 -6.95
CA GLN A 23 10.24 -1.62 -7.90
C GLN A 23 9.84 -1.11 -9.28
N ALA A 24 10.58 -0.15 -9.83
CA ALA A 24 10.44 0.21 -11.23
C ALA A 24 10.91 -0.94 -12.14
N LEU A 25 10.09 -1.30 -13.11
CA LEU A 25 10.37 -2.39 -14.07
C LEU A 25 10.85 -1.86 -15.44
N GLY A 26 10.80 -0.53 -15.65
CA GLY A 26 10.95 0.08 -16.97
C GLY A 26 9.61 0.19 -17.70
N HIS A 27 9.61 0.84 -18.87
CA HIS A 27 8.40 0.99 -19.71
C HIS A 27 7.16 1.48 -18.95
N ASN A 28 7.33 2.45 -18.05
CA ASN A 28 6.23 3.01 -17.26
C ASN A 28 5.48 1.98 -16.40
N LYS A 29 6.17 0.93 -15.94
CA LYS A 29 5.62 -0.08 -15.03
C LYS A 29 6.34 -0.11 -13.69
N LEU A 30 5.56 -0.38 -12.64
CA LEU A 30 6.02 -0.64 -11.29
C LEU A 30 5.51 -2.00 -10.82
N LYS A 31 6.33 -2.74 -10.08
CA LYS A 31 5.87 -3.82 -9.21
C LYS A 31 5.60 -3.25 -7.82
N VAL A 32 4.45 -3.57 -7.25
CA VAL A 32 3.96 -3.06 -5.98
C VAL A 32 3.57 -4.22 -5.07
N GLU A 33 3.91 -4.10 -3.79
CA GLU A 33 3.41 -4.96 -2.71
C GLU A 33 3.13 -4.09 -1.48
N MET A 34 2.00 -4.32 -0.83
CA MET A 34 1.52 -3.58 0.34
C MET A 34 1.29 -4.54 1.49
N ALA A 35 1.82 -4.19 2.65
CA ALA A 35 1.49 -4.81 3.92
C ALA A 35 0.87 -3.73 4.82
N LEU A 36 -0.43 -3.87 5.07
CA LEU A 36 -1.25 -2.88 5.74
C LEU A 36 -1.74 -3.44 7.07
N THR A 37 -1.81 -2.57 8.07
CA THR A 37 -2.30 -2.92 9.40
C THR A 37 -3.18 -1.82 9.96
N TYR A 38 -4.21 -2.23 10.69
CA TYR A 38 -5.02 -1.37 11.52
C TYR A 38 -4.90 -1.86 12.97
N PRO A 39 -4.03 -1.24 13.79
CA PRO A 39 -3.85 -1.61 15.18
C PRO A 39 -4.98 -1.05 16.05
N TYR A 40 -5.55 -1.88 16.90
CA TYR A 40 -6.63 -1.50 17.83
C TYR A 40 -6.48 -2.23 19.17
N ARG A 41 -7.27 -1.82 20.16
CA ARG A 41 -7.28 -2.47 21.47
C ARG A 41 -8.60 -3.17 21.75
N VAL A 42 -8.50 -4.37 22.32
CA VAL A 42 -9.63 -5.13 22.87
C VAL A 42 -9.29 -5.45 24.31
N ASN A 43 -10.13 -5.03 25.26
CA ASN A 43 -9.92 -5.27 26.69
C ASN A 43 -8.53 -4.84 27.23
N GLY A 44 -7.92 -3.82 26.61
CA GLY A 44 -6.60 -3.31 27.00
C GLY A 44 -5.42 -3.94 26.27
N GLU A 45 -5.63 -5.06 25.58
CA GLU A 45 -4.61 -5.77 24.79
C GLU A 45 -4.58 -5.27 23.34
N TRP A 46 -3.41 -5.33 22.72
CA TRP A 46 -3.25 -4.95 21.31
C TRP A 46 -3.68 -6.10 20.40
N SER A 47 -4.46 -5.75 19.38
CA SER A 47 -4.77 -6.59 18.23
C SER A 47 -4.56 -5.78 16.96
N ALA A 48 -4.58 -6.44 15.81
CA ALA A 48 -4.53 -5.76 14.52
C ALA A 48 -5.35 -6.50 13.47
N ASN A 49 -6.07 -5.74 12.65
CA ASN A 49 -6.53 -6.23 11.36
C ASN A 49 -5.40 -5.99 10.37
N VAL A 50 -5.20 -6.93 9.46
CA VAL A 50 -4.15 -6.86 8.44
C VAL A 50 -4.77 -7.05 7.07
N GLY A 51 -4.13 -6.43 6.08
CA GLY A 51 -4.52 -6.53 4.68
C GLY A 51 -3.29 -6.44 3.81
N GLU A 52 -3.32 -7.15 2.69
CA GLU A 52 -2.23 -7.22 1.75
C GLU A 52 -2.74 -6.95 0.34
N ALA A 53 -1.85 -6.46 -0.52
CA ALA A 53 -2.11 -6.34 -1.94
C ALA A 53 -0.79 -6.38 -2.70
N HIS A 54 -0.79 -7.03 -3.86
CA HIS A 54 0.36 -7.04 -4.75
C HIS A 54 -0.07 -6.97 -6.21
N GLY A 55 0.88 -6.57 -7.07
CA GLY A 55 0.69 -6.60 -8.52
C GLY A 55 1.53 -5.59 -9.28
N GLU A 56 1.15 -5.33 -10.52
CA GLU A 56 1.76 -4.30 -11.37
C GLU A 56 0.91 -3.02 -11.40
N ALA A 57 1.59 -1.88 -11.46
CA ALA A 57 0.98 -0.57 -11.65
C ALA A 57 1.57 0.11 -12.89
N VAL A 58 0.73 0.84 -13.62
CA VAL A 58 1.17 1.71 -14.70
C VAL A 58 1.39 3.10 -14.14
N ILE A 59 2.54 3.72 -14.45
CA ILE A 59 2.89 5.07 -14.03
C ILE A 59 2.87 6.04 -15.22
N ASP A 60 2.27 7.20 -15.03
CA ASP A 60 2.40 8.35 -15.92
C ASP A 60 2.93 9.56 -15.12
N GLY A 61 4.07 10.10 -15.56
CA GLY A 61 4.80 11.14 -14.83
C GLY A 61 5.19 10.70 -13.41
N ASP A 62 4.55 11.29 -12.41
CA ASP A 62 4.76 11.06 -10.99
C ASP A 62 3.64 10.25 -10.32
N THR A 63 2.65 9.81 -11.09
CA THR A 63 1.43 9.19 -10.56
C THR A 63 1.22 7.82 -11.17
N ALA A 64 1.11 6.80 -10.33
CA ALA A 64 0.78 5.44 -10.73
C ALA A 64 -0.61 5.05 -10.25
N ILE A 65 -1.34 4.32 -11.10
CA ILE A 65 -2.61 3.71 -10.72
C ILE A 65 -2.35 2.22 -10.54
N PHE A 66 -2.62 1.75 -9.32
CA PHE A 66 -2.44 0.37 -8.91
C PHE A 66 -3.82 -0.27 -8.66
N THR A 67 -4.01 -1.44 -9.25
CA THR A 67 -5.14 -2.33 -8.98
C THR A 67 -4.54 -3.67 -8.54
N PRO A 68 -4.86 -4.17 -7.34
CA PRO A 68 -4.33 -5.45 -6.86
C PRO A 68 -4.69 -6.63 -7.77
N ASP A 69 -3.74 -7.54 -7.98
CA ASP A 69 -3.92 -8.73 -8.81
C ASP A 69 -4.86 -9.77 -8.16
N ASP A 70 -4.90 -9.80 -6.82
CA ASP A 70 -5.67 -10.77 -6.02
C ASP A 70 -7.17 -10.50 -5.98
N LEU A 71 -7.60 -9.32 -6.44
CA LEU A 71 -9.01 -9.00 -6.51
C LEU A 71 -9.61 -9.72 -7.71
N ASP A 72 -10.71 -10.43 -7.48
CA ASP A 72 -11.48 -11.04 -8.56
C ASP A 72 -12.11 -9.94 -9.43
N ASN A 73 -11.36 -9.49 -10.43
CA ASN A 73 -11.77 -8.46 -11.37
C ASN A 73 -12.93 -8.91 -12.29
N SER A 74 -13.52 -10.09 -12.08
CA SER A 74 -14.75 -10.52 -12.74
C SER A 74 -15.99 -9.81 -12.22
N THR A 75 -15.94 -9.22 -11.01
CA THR A 75 -17.04 -8.41 -10.47
C THR A 75 -16.82 -6.92 -10.75
N GLU A 76 -17.91 -6.21 -11.07
CA GLU A 76 -17.88 -4.75 -11.31
C GLU A 76 -17.52 -3.95 -10.03
N GLU A 77 -17.59 -4.58 -8.87
CA GLU A 77 -17.21 -4.03 -7.56
C GLU A 77 -15.69 -4.01 -7.38
N ASN A 78 -15.01 -5.13 -7.64
CA ASN A 78 -13.55 -5.23 -7.51
C ASN A 78 -12.79 -4.36 -8.53
N LYS A 79 -13.35 -4.14 -9.73
CA LYS A 79 -12.82 -3.18 -10.72
C LYS A 79 -12.75 -1.74 -10.21
N LYS A 80 -13.46 -1.41 -9.12
CA LYS A 80 -13.47 -0.08 -8.51
C LYS A 80 -12.37 0.13 -7.49
N CYS A 81 -11.62 -0.91 -7.11
CA CYS A 81 -10.42 -0.72 -6.28
C CYS A 81 -9.30 -0.11 -7.13
N LYS A 82 -9.14 1.21 -6.98
CA LYS A 82 -8.03 1.97 -7.55
C LYS A 82 -7.26 2.66 -6.44
N ILE A 83 -5.98 2.34 -6.39
CA ILE A 83 -5.05 2.90 -5.43
C ILE A 83 -4.10 3.81 -6.22
N THR A 84 -4.21 5.11 -5.96
CA THR A 84 -3.34 6.10 -6.59
C THR A 84 -2.07 6.24 -5.76
N LEU A 85 -0.93 6.08 -6.42
CA LEU A 85 0.41 6.22 -5.86
C LEU A 85 1.06 7.47 -6.45
N ASN A 86 1.05 8.57 -5.70
CA ASN A 86 1.63 9.84 -6.15
C ASN A 86 3.01 10.06 -5.50
N PHE A 87 4.06 10.05 -6.33
CA PHE A 87 5.44 10.36 -5.94
C PHE A 87 5.68 11.87 -5.85
N SER A 88 4.91 12.55 -5.00
CA SER A 88 4.83 14.01 -4.90
C SER A 88 6.16 14.75 -4.79
N ARG A 89 7.16 14.13 -4.15
CA ARG A 89 8.53 14.66 -4.01
C ARG A 89 9.52 13.53 -3.73
N PRO A 90 10.84 13.76 -3.87
CA PRO A 90 11.85 12.76 -3.56
C PRO A 90 11.65 12.14 -2.17
N GLY A 91 11.43 10.82 -2.14
CA GLY A 91 11.26 10.06 -0.91
C GLY A 91 9.87 10.15 -0.25
N THR A 92 8.92 10.90 -0.81
CA THR A 92 7.54 10.99 -0.31
C THR A 92 6.57 10.35 -1.30
N LEU A 93 5.78 9.41 -0.81
CA LEU A 93 4.71 8.74 -1.54
C LEU A 93 3.38 9.06 -0.88
N VAL A 94 2.46 9.68 -1.61
CA VAL A 94 1.08 9.90 -1.15
C VAL A 94 0.21 8.82 -1.78
N VAL A 95 -0.53 8.09 -0.94
CA VAL A 95 -1.42 7.02 -1.34
C VAL A 95 -2.85 7.42 -1.04
N THR A 96 -3.72 7.26 -2.03
CA THR A 96 -5.17 7.51 -1.89
C THR A 96 -5.96 6.42 -2.60
N THR A 97 -7.05 6.00 -1.99
CA THR A 97 -7.98 4.99 -2.51
C THR A 97 -9.31 5.63 -2.84
N GLU A 98 -9.85 5.34 -4.04
CA GLU A 98 -11.17 5.88 -4.42
C GLU A 98 -12.32 5.15 -3.70
N ASN A 99 -12.16 3.84 -3.48
CA ASN A 99 -13.16 2.99 -2.82
C ASN A 99 -12.48 1.93 -1.94
N ASN A 100 -11.94 2.35 -0.79
CA ASN A 100 -11.16 1.46 0.10
C ASN A 100 -11.88 0.16 0.49
N MET A 101 -13.22 0.18 0.60
CA MET A 101 -14.01 -1.02 0.95
C MET A 101 -13.95 -2.09 -0.14
N GLU A 102 -13.88 -1.69 -1.42
CA GLU A 102 -13.81 -2.59 -2.58
C GLU A 102 -12.41 -3.19 -2.76
N CYS A 103 -11.41 -2.67 -2.04
CA CYS A 103 -10.05 -3.19 -2.10
C CYS A 103 -9.82 -4.42 -1.22
N GLY A 104 -10.81 -4.82 -0.42
CA GLY A 104 -10.76 -6.10 0.31
C GLY A 104 -9.69 -6.19 1.39
N PHE A 105 -9.07 -5.08 1.82
CA PHE A 105 -7.99 -5.09 2.83
C PHE A 105 -8.42 -5.59 4.22
N GLY A 106 -9.72 -5.73 4.46
CA GLY A 106 -10.26 -6.10 5.77
C GLY A 106 -10.75 -4.89 6.58
N LEU A 107 -11.38 -5.18 7.71
CA LEU A 107 -12.11 -4.18 8.51
C LEU A 107 -11.19 -3.06 9.00
N ASN A 108 -11.50 -1.81 8.62
CA ASN A 108 -10.75 -0.59 8.95
C ASN A 108 -9.29 -0.54 8.47
N VAL A 109 -8.86 -1.50 7.65
CA VAL A 109 -7.53 -1.47 7.02
C VAL A 109 -7.59 -0.56 5.80
N SER A 110 -6.64 0.36 5.68
CA SER A 110 -6.55 1.28 4.54
C SER A 110 -5.11 1.52 4.13
N ALA A 111 -4.92 1.70 2.82
CA ALA A 111 -3.65 2.09 2.23
C ALA A 111 -3.40 3.61 2.30
N ASP A 112 -4.43 4.41 2.56
CA ASP A 112 -4.36 5.87 2.51
C ASP A 112 -3.32 6.44 3.48
N GLY A 113 -2.51 7.36 2.99
CA GLY A 113 -1.52 8.01 3.84
C GLY A 113 -0.37 8.65 3.07
N THR A 114 0.54 9.26 3.84
CA THR A 114 1.80 9.80 3.32
C THR A 114 2.96 8.97 3.83
N TYR A 115 3.51 8.16 2.94
CA TYR A 115 4.60 7.24 3.23
C TYR A 115 5.95 7.91 2.97
N GLN A 116 6.93 7.56 3.78
CA GLN A 116 8.30 8.03 3.67
C GLN A 116 9.22 6.90 3.25
N LYS A 117 10.10 7.18 2.30
CA LYS A 117 11.08 6.22 1.82
C LYS A 117 12.10 5.95 2.92
N VAL A 118 12.20 4.68 3.33
CA VAL A 118 13.15 4.21 4.35
C VAL A 118 14.35 3.48 3.73
N SER A 119 14.20 2.98 2.51
CA SER A 119 15.27 2.33 1.77
C SER A 119 15.16 2.59 0.27
N GLY A 120 16.31 2.83 -0.38
CA GLY A 120 16.42 2.91 -1.83
C GLY A 120 16.87 1.63 -2.52
N ALA A 121 17.14 0.58 -1.75
CA ALA A 121 17.51 -0.72 -2.30
C ALA A 121 16.36 -1.33 -3.09
N LYS A 122 16.70 -2.24 -4.03
CA LYS A 122 15.70 -3.07 -4.71
C LYS A 122 14.97 -3.94 -3.66
N PRO A 123 13.64 -3.82 -3.51
CA PRO A 123 12.89 -4.60 -2.53
C PRO A 123 12.93 -6.11 -2.81
N LYS A 124 12.72 -6.90 -1.76
CA LYS A 124 12.44 -8.34 -1.85
C LYS A 124 10.93 -8.54 -1.68
N PHE A 125 10.28 -9.07 -2.71
CA PHE A 125 8.83 -9.32 -2.73
C PHE A 125 8.50 -10.70 -2.17
N GLY A 126 7.27 -10.89 -1.69
CA GLY A 126 6.77 -12.17 -1.19
C GLY A 126 7.35 -12.60 0.15
N GLN A 127 7.85 -11.65 0.96
CA GLN A 127 8.32 -11.96 2.32
C GLN A 127 7.19 -11.92 3.36
N ASN A 128 5.98 -11.51 2.96
CA ASN A 128 4.82 -11.39 3.84
C ASN A 128 3.83 -12.57 3.72
N GLN A 129 4.15 -13.61 2.91
CA GLN A 129 3.35 -14.83 2.76
C GLN A 129 3.72 -15.92 3.79
#